data_AF-A0A1F9VAG7-F1
#
_entry.id   AF-A0A1F9VAG7-F1
#
_cell.length_a   1.000
_cell.length_b   1.000
_cell.length_c   1.000
_cell.angle_alpha   90.00
_cell.angle_beta   90.00
_cell.angle_gamma   90.00
#
_symmetry.space_group_name_H-M   'P 1'
#
loop_
_entity.id
_entity.type
_entity.pdbx_description
1 polymer ?
#
loop_
_entity_poly.entity_id
_entity_poly.type
_entity_poly.pdbx_seq_one_letter_code
_entity_poly.pdbx_strand_id
1 'polypeptide(L)'
;MKIYLDQNIWEYVIQEFTVSSFLERIKRKQFELCLGLHNIYEFGRCFLENDMTKIEKGKIIFKYLHDLKIEFFANTEKCLIESDITYAKYGGRTIPFPWLDSLNIVATKQEIYHLSIGNFSKAKQFIKNREDGLTKNTPVFRQAVISNNSEQDKPLNVQILMNDWGCRRDIINQTKYATMAKNISDSVLFSEPTKYPFLNTFINVNIHLNFIALAKPQGPSKKRTSDYRHLIISNAADIFVTNDMNLKKNSLTLCPHHKVLDTTEFKEMLTK
;
A
#
# COMPACT_ATOMS: atom_id res chain seq x y z
N MET A 1 -4.64 -6.74 -17.89
CA MET A 1 -5.10 -5.84 -16.81
C MET A 1 -4.50 -6.32 -15.51
N LYS A 2 -3.92 -5.44 -14.71
CA LYS A 2 -3.20 -5.75 -13.48
C LYS A 2 -4.11 -5.71 -12.27
N ILE A 3 -4.01 -6.72 -11.41
CA ILE A 3 -4.84 -6.84 -10.22
C ILE A 3 -3.99 -7.00 -8.96
N TYR A 4 -4.24 -6.15 -7.97
CA TYR A 4 -3.64 -6.19 -6.65
C TYR A 4 -4.67 -6.74 -5.66
N LEU A 5 -4.33 -7.81 -4.95
CA LEU A 5 -5.17 -8.38 -3.91
C LEU A 5 -4.65 -7.95 -2.54
N ASP A 6 -5.55 -7.46 -1.70
CA ASP A 6 -5.25 -7.20 -0.30
C ASP A 6 -4.99 -8.50 0.49
N GLN A 7 -4.43 -8.39 1.69
CA GLN A 7 -4.13 -9.53 2.54
C GLN A 7 -5.36 -10.42 2.79
N ASN A 8 -6.50 -9.81 3.12
CA ASN A 8 -7.76 -10.53 3.37
C ASN A 8 -8.29 -11.27 2.11
N ILE A 9 -7.99 -10.77 0.92
CA ILE A 9 -8.38 -11.41 -0.34
C ILE A 9 -7.44 -12.56 -0.69
N TRP A 10 -6.15 -12.41 -0.45
CA TRP A 10 -5.21 -13.52 -0.59
C TRP A 10 -5.58 -14.69 0.32
N GLU A 11 -5.93 -14.42 1.58
CA GLU A 11 -6.39 -15.46 2.50
C GLU A 11 -7.64 -16.18 1.97
N TYR A 12 -8.61 -15.42 1.45
CA TYR A 12 -9.78 -15.96 0.78
C TYR A 12 -9.39 -16.84 -0.43
N VAL A 13 -8.55 -16.34 -1.34
CA VAL A 13 -8.15 -17.06 -2.55
C VAL A 13 -7.45 -18.38 -2.21
N ILE A 14 -6.56 -18.37 -1.23
CA ILE A 14 -5.80 -19.55 -0.81
C ILE A 14 -6.72 -20.62 -0.20
N GLN A 15 -7.77 -20.22 0.51
CA GLN A 15 -8.75 -21.15 1.08
C GLN A 15 -9.66 -21.78 0.01
N GLU A 16 -9.95 -21.05 -1.07
CA GLU A 16 -11.06 -21.40 -1.96
C GLU A 16 -10.60 -22.01 -3.29
N PHE A 17 -9.39 -21.68 -3.73
CA PHE A 17 -8.87 -22.13 -5.02
C PHE A 17 -7.56 -22.86 -4.84
N THR A 18 -7.41 -24.00 -5.51
CA THR A 18 -6.08 -24.53 -5.79
C THR A 18 -5.32 -23.57 -6.71
N VAL A 19 -3.98 -23.61 -6.66
CA VAL A 19 -3.12 -22.78 -7.52
C VAL A 19 -3.52 -22.91 -8.99
N SER A 20 -3.70 -24.14 -9.48
CA SER A 20 -4.09 -24.40 -10.88
C SER A 20 -5.44 -23.78 -11.24
N SER A 21 -6.46 -23.96 -10.39
CA SER A 21 -7.81 -23.40 -10.61
C SER A 21 -7.80 -21.88 -10.60
N PHE A 22 -7.02 -21.28 -9.70
CA PHE A 22 -6.89 -19.83 -9.63
C PHE A 22 -6.18 -19.27 -10.87
N LEU A 23 -5.05 -19.87 -11.26
CA LEU A 23 -4.30 -19.45 -12.46
C LEU A 23 -5.14 -19.56 -13.74
N GLU A 24 -5.96 -20.61 -13.87
CA GLU A 24 -6.87 -20.77 -15.01
C GLU A 24 -7.87 -19.61 -15.10
N ARG A 25 -8.49 -19.24 -13.97
CA ARG A 25 -9.45 -18.12 -13.89
C ARG A 25 -8.80 -16.78 -14.20
N ILE A 26 -7.64 -16.52 -13.61
CA ILE A 26 -6.84 -15.31 -13.86
C ILE A 26 -6.46 -15.21 -15.34
N LYS A 27 -5.99 -16.31 -15.94
CA LYS A 27 -5.62 -16.36 -17.37
C LYS A 27 -6.82 -16.14 -18.29
N ARG A 28 -7.97 -16.78 -18.01
CA ARG A 28 -9.21 -16.60 -18.78
C ARG A 28 -9.67 -15.14 -18.79
N LYS A 29 -9.42 -14.41 -17.69
CA LYS A 29 -9.74 -12.97 -17.57
C LYS A 29 -8.63 -12.04 -18.05
N GLN A 30 -7.51 -12.58 -18.54
CA GLN A 30 -6.35 -11.80 -18.97
C GLN A 30 -5.84 -10.86 -17.86
N PHE A 31 -5.90 -11.35 -16.62
CA PHE A 31 -5.38 -10.64 -15.47
C PHE A 31 -3.91 -10.98 -15.24
N GLU A 32 -3.17 -9.96 -14.82
CA GLU A 32 -1.78 -10.06 -14.38
C GLU A 32 -1.75 -9.82 -12.87
N LEU A 33 -1.37 -10.83 -12.10
CA LEU A 33 -1.30 -10.72 -10.64
C LEU A 33 -0.17 -9.79 -10.24
N CYS A 34 -0.49 -8.82 -9.39
CA CYS A 34 0.46 -7.92 -8.77
C CYS A 34 0.56 -8.24 -7.28
N LEU A 35 1.79 -8.48 -6.81
CA LEU A 35 2.07 -8.71 -5.40
C LEU A 35 2.87 -7.56 -4.83
N GLY A 36 2.26 -6.80 -3.92
CA GLY A 36 2.98 -5.77 -3.18
C GLY A 36 3.97 -6.37 -2.22
N LEU A 37 5.15 -5.77 -2.11
CA LEU A 37 6.09 -6.10 -1.04
C LEU A 37 5.41 -6.01 0.33
N HIS A 38 4.49 -5.06 0.54
CA HIS A 38 3.69 -4.95 1.78
C HIS A 38 2.98 -6.25 2.16
N ASN A 39 2.29 -6.90 1.23
CA ASN A 39 1.61 -8.17 1.51
C ASN A 39 2.61 -9.26 1.91
N ILE A 40 3.75 -9.34 1.22
CA ILE A 40 4.84 -10.27 1.56
C ILE A 40 5.28 -10.04 3.01
N TYR A 41 5.43 -8.79 3.44
CA TYR A 41 5.78 -8.48 4.83
C TYR A 41 4.70 -8.90 5.82
N GLU A 42 3.43 -8.57 5.57
CA GLU A 42 2.34 -8.91 6.49
C GLU A 42 2.18 -10.43 6.65
N PHE A 43 2.30 -11.21 5.56
CA PHE A 43 2.35 -12.67 5.65
C PHE A 43 3.61 -13.16 6.38
N GLY A 44 4.75 -12.49 6.17
CA GLY A 44 6.00 -12.80 6.84
C GLY A 44 5.92 -12.70 8.37
N ARG A 45 5.02 -11.87 8.91
CA ARG A 45 4.86 -11.70 10.37
C ARG A 45 4.46 -12.99 11.08
N CYS A 46 3.84 -13.94 10.38
CA CYS A 46 3.58 -15.29 10.89
C CYS A 46 4.85 -15.98 11.42
N PHE A 47 6.02 -15.66 10.88
CA PHE A 47 7.30 -16.22 11.31
C PHE A 47 7.95 -15.49 12.48
N LEU A 48 7.46 -14.32 12.88
CA LEU A 48 7.99 -13.60 14.05
C LEU A 48 7.51 -14.20 15.37
N GLU A 49 6.40 -14.91 15.34
CA GLU A 49 5.76 -15.46 16.53
C GLU A 49 6.37 -16.82 16.89
N ASN A 50 6.48 -17.11 18.19
CA ASN A 50 6.85 -18.45 18.68
C ASN A 50 5.61 -19.36 18.73
N ASP A 51 4.81 -19.34 17.65
CA ASP A 51 3.57 -20.10 17.49
C ASP A 51 3.66 -20.95 16.21
N MET A 52 3.75 -22.27 16.40
CA MET A 52 3.88 -23.22 15.29
C MET A 52 2.69 -23.20 14.33
N THR A 53 1.48 -22.94 14.82
CA THR A 53 0.27 -22.90 13.98
C THR A 53 0.36 -21.73 13.00
N LYS A 54 0.86 -20.58 13.46
CA LYS A 54 1.08 -19.40 12.62
C LYS A 54 2.21 -19.62 11.63
N ILE A 55 3.31 -20.25 12.05
CA ILE A 55 4.42 -20.59 11.16
C ILE A 55 3.94 -21.50 10.02
N GLU A 56 3.17 -22.55 10.31
CA GLU A 56 2.61 -23.44 9.28
C GLU A 56 1.65 -22.71 8.33
N LYS A 57 0.78 -21.84 8.86
CA LYS A 57 -0.05 -20.96 8.02
C LYS A 57 0.81 -20.11 7.08
N GLY A 58 1.90 -19.52 7.59
CA GLY A 58 2.87 -18.76 6.80
C GLY A 58 3.45 -19.59 5.66
N LYS A 59 3.95 -20.80 5.94
CA LYS A 59 4.50 -21.70 4.90
C LYS A 59 3.49 -22.00 3.81
N ILE A 60 2.23 -22.30 4.16
CA ILE A 60 1.15 -22.56 3.19
C ILE A 60 0.94 -21.35 2.28
N ILE A 61 0.86 -20.15 2.86
CA ILE A 61 0.68 -18.92 2.08
C ILE A 61 1.86 -18.71 1.12
N PHE A 62 3.09 -18.79 1.60
CA PHE A 62 4.27 -18.58 0.76
C PHE A 62 4.45 -19.66 -0.30
N LYS A 63 4.06 -20.91 -0.01
CA LYS A 63 4.04 -21.99 -1.01
C LYS A 63 3.04 -21.67 -2.12
N TYR A 64 1.85 -21.20 -1.76
CA TYR A 64 0.85 -20.78 -2.74
C TYR A 64 1.38 -19.65 -3.63
N LEU A 65 1.91 -18.58 -3.03
CA LEU A 65 2.48 -17.44 -3.75
C LEU A 65 3.66 -17.83 -4.65
N HIS A 66 4.53 -18.73 -4.19
CA HIS A 66 5.63 -19.29 -4.97
C HIS A 66 5.12 -19.99 -6.24
N ASP A 67 4.11 -20.86 -6.09
CA ASP A 67 3.61 -21.68 -7.18
C ASP A 67 2.80 -20.89 -8.22
N LEU A 68 2.26 -19.72 -7.83
CA LEU A 68 1.63 -18.79 -8.76
C LEU A 68 2.61 -18.14 -9.75
N LYS A 69 3.93 -18.20 -9.47
CA LYS A 69 5.00 -17.64 -10.33
C LYS A 69 4.77 -16.17 -10.71
N ILE A 70 4.30 -15.36 -9.76
CA ILE A 70 3.99 -13.94 -9.95
C ILE A 70 5.19 -13.18 -10.54
N GLU A 71 4.94 -12.32 -11.53
CA GLU A 71 5.98 -11.55 -12.22
C GLU A 71 5.97 -10.06 -11.87
N PHE A 72 4.82 -9.52 -11.46
CA PHE A 72 4.67 -8.10 -11.13
C PHE A 72 4.73 -7.89 -9.62
N PHE A 73 5.86 -7.37 -9.14
CA PHE A 73 6.05 -7.04 -7.73
C PHE A 73 6.01 -5.53 -7.53
N ALA A 74 4.96 -5.04 -6.87
CA ALA A 74 4.85 -3.60 -6.60
C ALA A 74 5.87 -3.20 -5.54
N ASN A 75 6.62 -2.13 -5.84
CA ASN A 75 7.66 -1.61 -4.97
C ASN A 75 7.07 -1.07 -3.65
N THR A 76 7.94 -0.68 -2.71
CA THR A 76 7.50 -0.06 -1.47
C THR A 76 6.84 1.30 -1.73
N GLU A 77 5.89 1.67 -0.87
CA GLU A 77 5.27 3.01 -0.83
C GLU A 77 6.29 4.14 -0.99
N LYS A 78 7.43 4.02 -0.29
CA LYS A 78 8.53 4.99 -0.36
C LYS A 78 9.00 5.21 -1.79
N CYS A 79 9.38 4.13 -2.47
CA CYS A 79 9.91 4.21 -3.83
C CYS A 79 8.86 4.73 -4.81
N LEU A 80 7.60 4.33 -4.64
CA LEU A 80 6.49 4.81 -5.48
C LEU A 80 6.29 6.34 -5.38
N ILE A 81 6.34 6.89 -4.16
CA ILE A 81 6.24 8.35 -3.96
C ILE A 81 7.48 9.07 -4.52
N GLU A 82 8.68 8.52 -4.28
CA GLU A 82 9.93 9.06 -4.82
C GLU A 82 9.93 9.10 -6.35
N SER A 83 9.31 8.11 -7.01
CA SER A 83 9.11 8.08 -8.45
C SER A 83 8.32 9.28 -8.94
N ASP A 84 7.18 9.56 -8.33
CA ASP A 84 6.29 10.64 -8.71
C ASP A 84 6.97 12.01 -8.57
N ILE A 85 7.70 12.21 -7.46
CA ILE A 85 8.46 13.45 -7.23
C ILE A 85 9.60 13.59 -8.24
N THR A 86 10.31 12.50 -8.55
CA THR A 86 11.38 12.49 -9.55
C THR A 86 10.83 12.82 -10.94
N TYR A 87 9.68 12.22 -11.30
CA TYR A 87 9.00 12.50 -12.55
C TYR A 87 8.53 13.96 -12.63
N ALA A 88 7.97 14.51 -11.55
CA ALA A 88 7.59 15.91 -11.48
C ALA A 88 8.78 16.86 -11.65
N LYS A 89 9.96 16.47 -11.13
CA LYS A 89 11.16 17.31 -11.15
C LYS A 89 11.91 17.28 -12.48
N TYR A 90 11.99 16.13 -13.12
CA TYR A 90 12.87 15.92 -14.27
C TYR A 90 12.13 15.50 -15.55
N GLY A 91 10.81 15.29 -15.50
CA GLY A 91 10.00 14.85 -16.65
C GLY A 91 10.23 13.41 -17.11
N GLY A 92 11.24 12.72 -16.57
CA GLY A 92 11.54 11.31 -16.84
C GLY A 92 11.27 10.42 -15.65
N ARG A 93 10.71 9.23 -15.88
CA ARG A 93 10.63 8.16 -14.88
C ARG A 93 11.92 7.36 -14.96
N THR A 94 12.79 7.48 -13.96
CA THR A 94 14.16 6.93 -13.98
C THR A 94 14.25 5.44 -13.68
N ILE A 95 13.16 4.80 -13.27
CA ILE A 95 13.11 3.41 -12.78
C ILE A 95 11.87 2.73 -13.40
N PRO A 96 11.87 1.39 -13.62
CA PRO A 96 10.71 0.61 -14.08
C PRO A 96 9.57 0.58 -13.05
N PHE A 97 9.06 1.75 -12.68
CA PHE A 97 7.94 1.88 -11.77
C PHE A 97 6.63 1.47 -12.45
N PRO A 98 5.70 0.87 -11.69
CA PRO A 98 5.71 0.66 -10.24
C PRO A 98 6.41 -0.63 -9.75
N TRP A 99 7.18 -1.30 -10.60
CA TRP A 99 7.70 -2.65 -10.36
C TRP A 99 9.13 -2.67 -9.83
N LEU A 100 9.53 -3.80 -9.27
CA LEU A 100 10.92 -4.08 -8.97
C LEU A 100 11.73 -4.29 -10.26
N ASP A 101 13.02 -3.94 -10.22
CA ASP A 101 13.95 -4.35 -11.28
C ASP A 101 14.16 -5.88 -11.29
N SER A 102 14.73 -6.39 -12.38
CA SER A 102 14.90 -7.83 -12.60
C SER A 102 15.69 -8.54 -11.49
N LEU A 103 16.72 -7.90 -10.93
CA LEU A 103 17.52 -8.50 -9.85
C LEU A 103 16.69 -8.60 -8.56
N ASN A 104 15.95 -7.55 -8.23
CA ASN A 104 15.06 -7.51 -7.08
C ASN A 104 13.85 -8.45 -7.23
N ILE A 105 13.35 -8.66 -8.45
CA ILE A 105 12.34 -9.70 -8.73
C ILE A 105 12.89 -11.08 -8.42
N VAL A 106 14.09 -11.41 -8.92
CA VAL A 106 14.74 -12.71 -8.66
C VAL A 106 14.96 -12.92 -7.17
N ALA A 107 15.50 -11.92 -6.48
CA ALA A 107 15.72 -11.99 -5.03
C ALA A 107 14.40 -12.17 -4.25
N THR A 108 13.34 -11.47 -4.65
CA THR A 108 12.02 -11.60 -4.01
C THR A 108 11.42 -12.99 -4.22
N LYS A 109 11.52 -13.55 -5.43
CA LYS A 109 11.09 -14.93 -5.72
C LYS A 109 11.85 -15.97 -4.90
N GLN A 110 13.17 -15.78 -4.74
CA GLN A 110 14.01 -16.64 -3.90
C GLN A 110 13.59 -16.55 -2.42
N GLU A 111 13.31 -15.36 -1.91
CA GLU A 111 12.85 -15.19 -0.52
C GLU A 111 11.49 -15.85 -0.29
N ILE A 112 10.53 -15.66 -1.21
CA ILE A 112 9.23 -16.35 -1.17
C ILE A 112 9.41 -17.87 -1.14
N TYR A 113 10.32 -18.42 -1.96
CA TYR A 113 10.65 -19.84 -1.93
C TYR A 113 11.24 -20.27 -0.57
N HIS A 114 12.21 -19.53 -0.02
CA HIS A 114 12.80 -19.84 1.29
C HIS A 114 11.77 -19.85 2.41
N LEU A 115 10.87 -18.87 2.42
CA LEU A 115 9.76 -18.80 3.38
C LEU A 115 8.80 -19.98 3.23
N SER A 116 8.53 -20.43 2.00
CA SER A 116 7.63 -21.57 1.74
C SER A 116 8.14 -22.89 2.33
N ILE A 117 9.47 -23.07 2.41
CA ILE A 117 10.10 -24.27 2.99
C ILE A 117 10.49 -24.09 4.46
N GLY A 118 10.11 -22.98 5.10
CA GLY A 118 10.39 -22.72 6.50
C GLY A 118 11.78 -22.17 6.82
N ASN A 119 12.54 -21.68 5.82
CA ASN A 119 13.80 -20.99 6.07
C ASN A 119 13.55 -19.48 6.28
N PHE A 120 13.26 -19.10 7.53
CA PHE A 120 12.85 -17.73 7.89
C PHE A 120 13.82 -17.02 8.85
N SER A 121 15.04 -17.53 9.02
CA SER A 121 16.05 -16.91 9.92
C SER A 121 16.42 -15.49 9.47
N LYS A 122 16.66 -15.30 8.16
CA LYS A 122 16.91 -13.98 7.55
C LYS A 122 15.64 -13.12 7.49
N ALA A 123 14.50 -13.73 7.18
CA ALA A 123 13.21 -13.05 7.16
C ALA A 123 12.84 -12.43 8.51
N LYS A 124 13.09 -13.13 9.63
CA LYS A 124 12.88 -12.60 10.99
C LYS A 124 13.62 -11.29 11.21
N GLN A 125 14.90 -11.22 10.85
CA GLN A 125 15.71 -10.01 11.00
C GLN A 125 15.20 -8.88 10.10
N PHE A 126 14.86 -9.19 8.85
CA PHE A 126 14.35 -8.23 7.88
C PHE A 126 13.01 -7.61 8.30
N ILE A 127 12.05 -8.44 8.73
CA ILE A 127 10.74 -7.97 9.19
C ILE A 127 10.91 -7.18 10.49
N LYS A 128 11.76 -7.63 11.43
CA LYS A 128 12.05 -6.90 12.66
C LYS A 128 12.63 -5.51 12.40
N ASN A 129 13.64 -5.39 11.53
CA ASN A 129 14.23 -4.11 11.16
C ASN A 129 13.18 -3.15 10.56
N ARG A 130 12.24 -3.67 9.77
CA ARG A 130 11.13 -2.90 9.22
C ARG A 130 10.17 -2.44 10.31
N GLU A 131 9.73 -3.34 11.20
CA GLU A 131 8.83 -3.01 12.33
C GLU A 131 9.43 -1.96 13.27
N ASP A 132 10.73 -2.05 13.55
CA ASP A 132 11.47 -1.07 14.34
C ASP A 132 11.50 0.30 13.65
N GLY A 133 11.65 0.32 12.31
CA GLY A 133 11.59 1.54 11.49
C GLY A 133 10.19 2.16 11.42
N LEU A 134 9.13 1.35 11.45
CA LEU A 134 7.74 1.83 11.51
C LEU A 134 7.43 2.44 12.87
N THR A 135 7.88 1.80 13.95
CA THR A 135 7.62 2.23 15.33
C THR A 135 8.28 3.57 15.66
N LYS A 136 9.46 3.85 15.09
CA LYS A 136 10.17 5.14 15.25
C LYS A 136 9.52 6.32 14.53
N ASN A 137 8.73 6.09 13.48
CA ASN A 137 8.17 7.16 12.63
C ASN A 137 6.66 7.45 12.86
N THR A 138 5.99 6.65 13.69
CA THR A 138 4.54 6.78 13.96
C THR A 138 4.16 7.89 14.98
N PRO A 139 5.00 8.33 15.95
CA PRO A 139 4.57 9.30 16.97
C PRO A 139 4.48 10.77 16.52
N VAL A 140 5.21 11.20 15.48
CA VAL A 140 5.35 12.64 15.16
C VAL A 140 4.06 13.23 14.60
N PHE A 141 3.33 12.47 13.78
CA PHE A 141 2.17 12.98 13.05
C PHE A 141 0.97 13.26 13.96
N ARG A 142 0.69 12.35 14.91
CA ARG A 142 -0.46 12.50 15.83
C ARG A 142 -0.22 13.61 16.86
N GLN A 143 1.01 13.75 17.37
CA GLN A 143 1.32 14.78 18.36
C GLN A 143 1.34 16.18 17.75
N ALA A 144 1.94 16.38 16.57
CA ALA A 144 1.95 17.68 15.90
C ALA A 144 0.54 18.16 15.51
N VAL A 145 -0.32 17.25 15.05
CA VAL A 145 -1.70 17.58 14.66
C VAL A 145 -2.57 17.92 15.86
N ILE A 146 -2.37 17.24 17.00
CA ILE A 146 -3.11 17.53 18.24
C ILE A 146 -2.57 18.78 18.93
N SER A 147 -1.25 18.96 19.00
CA SER A 147 -0.61 20.10 19.68
C SER A 147 -0.83 21.44 18.96
N ASN A 148 -0.96 21.42 17.64
CA ASN A 148 -1.09 22.65 16.84
C ASN A 148 -2.54 23.05 16.54
N ASN A 149 -3.53 22.20 16.84
CA ASN A 149 -4.92 22.41 16.39
C ASN A 149 -5.99 22.25 17.47
N SER A 150 -5.64 22.36 18.76
CA SER A 150 -6.63 22.37 19.84
C SER A 150 -7.54 23.61 19.84
N GLU A 151 -7.11 24.70 19.17
CA GLU A 151 -7.81 26.00 19.14
C GLU A 151 -8.37 26.40 17.76
N GLN A 152 -8.19 25.57 16.73
CA GLN A 152 -8.70 25.86 15.39
C GLN A 152 -10.12 25.34 15.19
N ASP A 153 -10.90 26.05 14.37
CA ASP A 153 -12.20 25.59 13.90
C ASP A 153 -12.05 24.25 13.20
N LYS A 154 -12.86 23.27 13.61
CA LYS A 154 -12.81 21.93 13.04
C LYS A 154 -13.33 21.97 11.60
N PRO A 155 -12.58 21.45 10.62
CA PRO A 155 -13.07 21.39 9.24
C PRO A 155 -14.35 20.54 9.17
N LEU A 156 -15.33 21.01 8.38
CA LEU A 156 -16.63 20.33 8.24
C LEU A 156 -16.54 18.97 7.57
N ASN A 157 -15.62 18.83 6.61
CA ASN A 157 -15.36 17.59 5.90
C ASN A 157 -13.91 17.54 5.39
N VAL A 158 -13.47 16.35 4.97
CA VAL A 158 -12.09 16.13 4.49
C VAL A 158 -11.82 16.81 3.14
N GLN A 159 -12.84 17.00 2.30
CA GLN A 159 -12.69 17.62 0.98
C GLN A 159 -12.21 19.07 1.06
N ILE A 160 -12.64 19.83 2.07
CA ILE A 160 -12.16 21.19 2.32
C ILE A 160 -10.63 21.21 2.42
N LEU A 161 -10.06 20.31 3.23
CA LEU A 161 -8.60 20.21 3.41
C LEU A 161 -7.90 19.68 2.16
N MET A 162 -8.53 18.76 1.41
CA MET A 162 -7.93 18.15 0.22
C MET A 162 -7.78 19.13 -0.95
N ASN A 163 -8.67 20.12 -1.03
CA ASN A 163 -8.67 21.15 -2.08
C ASN A 163 -7.72 22.31 -1.77
N ASP A 164 -7.21 22.41 -0.54
CA ASP A 164 -6.26 23.45 -0.14
C ASP A 164 -4.81 23.04 -0.50
N TRP A 165 -4.22 23.76 -1.46
CA TRP A 165 -2.83 23.50 -1.89
C TRP A 165 -1.81 23.75 -0.78
N GLY A 166 -2.06 24.70 0.12
CA GLY A 166 -1.22 24.95 1.30
C GLY A 166 -1.21 23.74 2.21
N CYS A 167 -2.39 23.21 2.55
CA CYS A 167 -2.52 21.97 3.32
C CYS A 167 -1.77 20.80 2.67
N ARG A 168 -1.89 20.63 1.34
CA ARG A 168 -1.19 19.58 0.58
C ARG A 168 0.32 19.74 0.64
N ARG A 169 0.83 20.97 0.47
CA ARG A 169 2.25 21.30 0.55
C ARG A 169 2.80 21.04 1.95
N ASP A 170 2.05 21.38 2.99
CA ASP A 170 2.44 21.15 4.38
C ASP A 170 2.61 19.67 4.69
N ILE A 171 1.74 18.80 4.16
CA ILE A 171 1.95 17.34 4.27
C ILE A 171 3.30 16.93 3.70
N ILE A 172 3.69 17.42 2.53
CA ILE A 172 4.99 17.08 1.94
C ILE A 172 6.13 17.61 2.83
N ASN A 173 6.04 18.87 3.26
CA ASN A 173 7.07 19.54 4.05
C ASN A 173 7.31 18.88 5.42
N GLN A 174 6.29 18.25 6.00
CA GLN A 174 6.38 17.52 7.28
C GLN A 174 6.91 16.09 7.12
N THR A 175 7.22 15.65 5.90
CA THR A 175 7.69 14.28 5.63
C THR A 175 9.13 14.28 5.14
N LYS A 176 9.73 13.08 5.07
CA LYS A 176 11.06 12.85 4.49
C LYS A 176 11.18 13.29 3.02
N TYR A 177 10.06 13.57 2.33
CA TYR A 177 10.04 13.96 0.93
C TYR A 177 10.22 15.47 0.71
N ALA A 178 10.21 16.28 1.78
CA ALA A 178 10.33 17.74 1.72
C ALA A 178 11.52 18.19 0.86
N THR A 179 12.71 17.64 1.11
CA THR A 179 13.94 17.99 0.37
C THR A 179 13.86 17.59 -1.11
N MET A 180 13.22 16.47 -1.44
CA MET A 180 13.08 16.01 -2.82
C MET A 180 12.12 16.87 -3.63
N ALA A 181 11.01 17.26 -2.99
CA ALA A 181 9.98 18.12 -3.57
C ALA A 181 10.33 19.61 -3.53
N LYS A 182 11.48 19.96 -2.93
CA LYS A 182 11.98 21.34 -2.87
C LYS A 182 12.15 21.89 -4.29
N ASN A 183 11.66 23.10 -4.52
CA ASN A 183 11.65 23.82 -5.79
C ASN A 183 10.75 23.24 -6.89
N ILE A 184 9.87 22.27 -6.59
CA ILE A 184 8.79 21.87 -7.51
C ILE A 184 7.54 22.67 -7.15
N SER A 185 6.91 23.36 -8.11
CA SER A 185 5.74 24.19 -7.84
C SER A 185 4.50 23.36 -7.45
N ASP A 186 3.60 23.97 -6.69
CA ASP A 186 2.31 23.36 -6.33
C ASP A 186 1.46 23.05 -7.57
N SER A 187 1.50 23.94 -8.56
CA SER A 187 0.83 23.71 -9.84
C SER A 187 1.32 22.40 -10.48
N VAL A 188 2.63 22.14 -10.50
CA VAL A 188 3.15 20.90 -11.09
C VAL A 188 2.74 19.67 -10.28
N LEU A 189 2.77 19.72 -8.94
CA LEU A 189 2.49 18.53 -8.11
C LEU A 189 0.99 18.23 -7.96
N PHE A 190 0.14 19.25 -7.97
CA PHE A 190 -1.25 19.13 -7.52
C PHE A 190 -2.30 19.41 -8.59
N SER A 191 -1.97 20.05 -9.71
CA SER A 191 -2.97 20.36 -10.75
C SER A 191 -3.46 19.13 -11.51
N GLU A 192 -2.63 18.09 -11.62
CA GLU A 192 -2.94 16.85 -12.35
C GLU A 192 -2.75 15.62 -11.45
N PRO A 193 -3.71 15.29 -10.57
CA PRO A 193 -3.57 14.18 -9.62
C PRO A 193 -3.31 12.82 -10.26
N THR A 194 -3.83 12.59 -11.47
CA THR A 194 -3.64 11.36 -12.27
C THR A 194 -2.19 11.17 -12.74
N LYS A 195 -1.43 12.26 -12.87
CA LYS A 195 -0.04 12.23 -13.33
C LYS A 195 0.93 11.72 -12.25
N TYR A 196 0.57 11.95 -10.99
CA TYR A 196 1.33 11.56 -9.80
C TYR A 196 0.43 10.81 -8.80
N PRO A 197 -0.11 9.64 -9.18
CA PRO A 197 -1.15 8.96 -8.42
C PRO A 197 -0.65 8.49 -7.05
N PHE A 198 0.62 8.09 -6.91
CA PHE A 198 1.16 7.61 -5.65
C PHE A 198 1.34 8.75 -4.66
N LEU A 199 1.90 9.88 -5.11
CA LEU A 199 2.07 11.08 -4.30
C LEU A 199 0.70 11.66 -3.90
N ASN A 200 -0.24 11.75 -4.83
CA ASN A 200 -1.55 12.33 -4.55
C ASN A 200 -2.36 11.45 -3.59
N THR A 201 -2.34 10.12 -3.74
CA THR A 201 -2.96 9.21 -2.77
C THR A 201 -2.27 9.30 -1.40
N PHE A 202 -0.94 9.37 -1.36
CA PHE A 202 -0.21 9.59 -0.10
C PHE A 202 -0.65 10.88 0.61
N ILE A 203 -0.73 12.00 -0.11
CA ILE A 203 -1.17 13.28 0.46
C ILE A 203 -2.61 13.18 0.96
N ASN A 204 -3.52 12.67 0.14
CA ASN A 204 -4.93 12.52 0.48
C ASN A 204 -5.13 11.65 1.72
N VAL A 205 -4.40 10.54 1.83
CA VAL A 205 -4.39 9.67 3.02
C VAL A 205 -3.96 10.44 4.27
N ASN A 206 -2.87 11.20 4.19
CA ASN A 206 -2.37 11.97 5.33
C ASN A 206 -3.34 13.10 5.73
N ILE A 207 -3.94 13.80 4.76
CA ILE A 207 -4.98 14.80 5.02
C ILE A 207 -6.20 14.15 5.70
N HIS A 208 -6.61 12.96 5.25
CA HIS A 208 -7.72 12.23 5.87
C HIS A 208 -7.41 11.78 7.31
N LEU A 209 -6.19 11.34 7.56
CA LEU A 209 -5.74 11.01 8.91
C LEU A 209 -5.71 12.24 9.83
N ASN A 210 -5.29 13.41 9.31
CA ASN A 210 -5.38 14.68 10.01
C ASN A 210 -6.82 15.05 10.32
N PHE A 211 -7.71 14.96 9.33
CA PHE A 211 -9.14 15.20 9.53
C PHE A 211 -9.72 14.31 10.64
N ILE A 212 -9.42 13.00 10.64
CA ILE A 212 -9.86 12.09 11.70
C ILE A 212 -9.31 12.53 13.07
N ALA A 213 -8.04 12.97 13.14
CA ALA A 213 -7.43 13.42 14.38
C ALA A 213 -8.07 14.69 14.93
N LEU A 214 -8.43 15.64 14.05
CA LEU A 214 -9.14 16.88 14.42
C LEU A 214 -10.59 16.60 14.85
N ALA A 215 -11.24 15.65 14.19
CA ALA A 215 -12.63 15.30 14.47
C ALA A 215 -12.80 14.43 15.72
N LYS A 216 -11.75 13.73 16.20
CA LYS A 216 -11.84 12.75 17.30
C LYS A 216 -10.78 12.99 18.38
N PRO A 217 -11.16 13.13 19.68
CA PRO A 217 -10.22 13.36 20.79
C PRO A 217 -9.10 12.32 20.91
N GLN A 218 -9.36 11.09 20.45
CA GLN A 218 -8.44 9.96 20.58
C GLN A 218 -7.59 9.70 19.32
N GLY A 219 -7.68 10.53 18.28
CA GLY A 219 -6.92 10.36 17.04
C GLY A 219 -7.20 9.06 16.26
N PRO A 220 -6.54 8.84 15.12
CA PRO A 220 -6.56 7.56 14.43
C PRO A 220 -5.76 6.49 15.21
N SER A 221 -6.23 5.24 15.20
CA SER A 221 -5.50 4.11 15.78
C SER A 221 -4.30 3.70 14.91
N LYS A 222 -3.29 3.03 15.50
CA LYS A 222 -2.11 2.49 14.77
C LYS A 222 -2.53 1.60 13.60
N LYS A 223 -3.61 0.82 13.76
CA LYS A 223 -4.19 -0.01 12.70
C LYS A 223 -4.60 0.84 11.48
N ARG A 224 -5.36 1.92 11.70
CA ARG A 224 -5.83 2.83 10.63
C ARG A 224 -4.71 3.50 9.83
N THR A 225 -3.58 3.80 10.46
CA THR A 225 -2.42 4.41 9.76
C THR A 225 -1.66 3.40 8.89
N SER A 226 -1.71 2.11 9.24
CA SER A 226 -1.10 1.04 8.43
C SER A 226 -1.98 0.67 7.22
N ASP A 227 -3.30 0.62 7.42
CA ASP A 227 -4.25 0.13 6.40
C ASP A 227 -4.24 0.98 5.11
N TYR A 228 -4.06 2.31 5.23
CA TYR A 228 -4.06 3.18 4.05
C TYR A 228 -2.82 3.08 3.15
N ARG A 229 -1.76 2.39 3.60
CA ARG A 229 -0.60 2.08 2.74
C ARG A 229 -0.97 1.16 1.59
N HIS A 230 -1.95 0.29 1.80
CA HIS A 230 -2.45 -0.60 0.75
C HIS A 230 -3.03 0.20 -0.42
N LEU A 231 -3.73 1.32 -0.16
CA LEU A 231 -4.25 2.19 -1.23
C LEU A 231 -3.16 2.85 -2.06
N ILE A 232 -2.04 3.24 -1.42
CA ILE A 232 -0.91 3.84 -2.15
C ILE A 232 -0.25 2.80 -3.03
N ILE A 233 0.05 1.61 -2.49
CA ILE A 233 0.73 0.55 -3.26
C ILE A 233 -0.20 -0.02 -4.33
N SER A 234 -1.49 -0.13 -4.05
CA SER A 234 -2.45 -0.70 -4.99
C SER A 234 -2.53 0.11 -6.27
N ASN A 235 -2.28 1.43 -6.27
CA ASN A 235 -2.14 2.27 -7.47
C ASN A 235 -1.15 1.76 -8.51
N ALA A 236 -0.31 0.78 -8.16
CA ALA A 236 0.54 0.08 -9.11
C ALA A 236 -0.25 -0.80 -10.10
N ALA A 237 -1.48 -1.17 -9.76
CA ALA A 237 -2.37 -2.03 -10.53
C ALA A 237 -3.55 -1.25 -11.12
N ASP A 238 -4.34 -1.92 -11.96
CA ASP A 238 -5.58 -1.35 -12.50
C ASP A 238 -6.78 -1.58 -11.56
N ILE A 239 -6.73 -2.67 -10.78
CA ILE A 239 -7.78 -3.09 -9.84
C ILE A 239 -7.16 -3.42 -8.48
N PHE A 240 -7.78 -2.93 -7.41
CA PHE A 240 -7.54 -3.31 -6.02
C PHE A 240 -8.72 -4.11 -5.52
N VAL A 241 -8.47 -5.27 -4.92
CA VAL A 241 -9.51 -6.05 -4.26
C VAL A 241 -9.26 -6.05 -2.76
N THR A 242 -10.25 -5.65 -1.97
CA THR A 242 -10.19 -5.70 -0.50
C THR A 242 -11.58 -5.90 0.10
N ASN A 243 -11.65 -6.66 1.21
CA ASN A 243 -12.83 -6.71 2.06
C ASN A 243 -12.81 -5.66 3.18
N ASP A 244 -11.79 -4.80 3.25
CA ASP A 244 -11.79 -3.70 4.20
C ASP A 244 -12.78 -2.63 3.73
N MET A 245 -13.95 -2.62 4.38
CA MET A 245 -15.03 -1.68 4.07
C MET A 245 -14.63 -0.23 4.28
N ASN A 246 -13.67 0.08 5.16
CA ASN A 246 -13.17 1.44 5.32
C ASN A 246 -12.29 1.83 4.13
N LEU A 247 -11.39 0.95 3.69
CA LEU A 247 -10.58 1.19 2.50
C LEU A 247 -11.46 1.35 1.27
N LYS A 248 -12.45 0.46 1.07
CA LYS A 248 -13.42 0.55 -0.03
C LYS A 248 -14.21 1.85 0.02
N LYS A 249 -14.81 2.19 1.17
CA LYS A 249 -15.61 3.41 1.34
C LYS A 249 -14.80 4.69 1.07
N ASN A 250 -13.56 4.74 1.55
CA ASN A 250 -12.73 5.93 1.42
C ASN A 250 -11.96 5.98 0.08
N SER A 251 -11.88 4.88 -0.66
CA SER A 251 -11.11 4.80 -1.92
C SER A 251 -11.48 5.89 -2.93
N LEU A 252 -12.77 6.17 -3.13
CA LEU A 252 -13.22 7.22 -4.05
C LEU A 252 -12.69 8.61 -3.68
N THR A 253 -12.43 8.86 -2.41
CA THR A 253 -11.87 10.14 -1.94
C THR A 253 -10.34 10.13 -1.93
N LEU A 254 -9.74 9.04 -1.44
CA LEU A 254 -8.29 8.97 -1.21
C LEU A 254 -7.51 8.58 -2.48
N CYS A 255 -8.15 7.82 -3.35
CA CYS A 255 -7.57 7.16 -4.52
C CYS A 255 -8.61 7.11 -5.67
N PRO A 256 -9.11 8.27 -6.15
CA PRO A 256 -10.27 8.36 -7.04
C PRO A 256 -10.09 7.68 -8.40
N HIS A 257 -8.86 7.37 -8.79
CA HIS A 257 -8.52 6.82 -10.11
C HIS A 257 -8.39 5.30 -10.11
N HIS A 258 -8.56 4.68 -8.94
CA HIS A 258 -8.28 3.26 -8.75
C HIS A 258 -9.58 2.48 -8.60
N LYS A 259 -9.78 1.44 -9.41
CA LYS A 259 -10.98 0.59 -9.31
C LYS A 259 -10.83 -0.33 -8.09
N VAL A 260 -11.72 -0.18 -7.11
CA VAL A 260 -11.74 -1.02 -5.90
C VAL A 260 -12.93 -1.96 -5.90
N LEU A 261 -12.66 -3.25 -5.68
CA LEU A 261 -13.65 -4.32 -5.61
C LEU A 261 -13.62 -5.00 -4.24
N ASP A 262 -14.75 -5.55 -3.81
CA ASP A 262 -14.80 -6.53 -2.73
C ASP A 262 -14.71 -7.97 -3.24
N THR A 263 -14.75 -8.94 -2.33
CA THR A 263 -14.70 -10.36 -2.67
C THR A 263 -15.88 -10.79 -3.55
N THR A 264 -17.09 -10.28 -3.33
CA THR A 264 -18.26 -10.69 -4.11
C THR A 264 -18.10 -10.23 -5.56
N GLU A 265 -17.76 -8.95 -5.75
CA GLU A 265 -17.49 -8.38 -7.07
C GLU A 265 -16.31 -9.09 -7.76
N PHE A 266 -15.26 -9.42 -7.00
CA PHE A 266 -14.12 -10.18 -7.51
C PHE A 266 -14.49 -11.60 -7.92
N LYS A 267 -15.26 -12.33 -7.11
CA LYS A 267 -15.75 -13.68 -7.45
C LYS A 267 -16.56 -13.66 -8.73
N GLU A 268 -17.49 -12.72 -8.85
CA GLU A 268 -18.30 -12.55 -10.07
C GLU A 268 -17.43 -12.27 -11.29
N MET A 269 -16.41 -11.41 -11.12
CA MET A 269 -15.46 -11.08 -12.18
C MET A 269 -14.61 -12.29 -12.61
N LEU A 270 -14.34 -13.25 -11.71
CA LEU A 270 -13.64 -14.49 -12.04
C LEU A 270 -14.53 -15.56 -12.69
N THR A 271 -15.86 -15.50 -12.51
CA THR A 271 -16.81 -16.53 -12.99
C THR A 271 -17.51 -16.17 -14.30
N LYS A 272 -17.91 -14.90 -14.46
CA LYS A 272 -18.58 -14.38 -15.67
C LYS A 272 -17.54 -14.06 -16.73
#